data_AF-A0A1B8A4G0-F1
#
_entry.id   AF-A0A1B8A4G0-F1
#
_cell.length_a   1.000
_cell.length_b   1.000
_cell.length_c   1.000
_cell.angle_alpha   90.00
_cell.angle_beta   90.00
_cell.angle_gamma   90.00
#
_symmetry.space_group_name_H-M   'P 1'
#
loop_
_entity.id
_entity.type
_entity.pdbx_description
1 polymer ?
#
loop_
_entity_poly.entity_id
_entity_poly.type
_entity_poly.pdbx_seq_one_letter_code
_entity_poly.pdbx_strand_id
1 'polypeptide(L)'
;MTKFTEKDMRTAIQAVVEGSSVNKAAAAHGVTRSTLQDRIKGTTTPRQANEHRQKLSPIQEKRLRDWILVQADLGCPVSHQQVRHFASQIAIRNGFPDGVGKHWLESFMDRNQDIKTLPVQLIKAFFMLLTMPAVQLVKQVTSRWREWRESCRRRWRRPKISIIVNSSDGVRI
;
A
#
# COMPACT_ATOMS: atom_id res chain seq x y z
N MET A 1 -23.16 7.97 -15.10
CA MET A 1 -23.14 6.49 -14.93
C MET A 1 -23.54 6.18 -13.50
N THR A 2 -24.57 5.36 -13.31
CA THR A 2 -25.05 4.96 -11.98
C THR A 2 -23.96 4.14 -11.28
N LYS A 3 -23.44 4.65 -10.16
CA LYS A 3 -22.48 3.92 -9.32
C LYS A 3 -23.28 2.96 -8.43
N PHE A 4 -23.59 1.76 -8.93
CA PHE A 4 -24.12 0.68 -8.09
C PHE A 4 -22.97 -0.02 -7.35
N THR A 5 -23.24 -0.54 -6.15
CA THR A 5 -22.25 -1.28 -5.35
C THR A 5 -22.28 -2.77 -5.71
N GLU A 6 -21.20 -3.52 -5.48
CA GLU A 6 -21.19 -4.98 -5.66
C GLU A 6 -22.28 -5.68 -4.80
N LYS A 7 -22.65 -5.07 -3.66
CA LYS A 7 -23.77 -5.52 -2.83
C LYS A 7 -25.10 -5.46 -3.58
N ASP A 8 -25.37 -4.34 -4.25
CA ASP A 8 -26.60 -4.12 -5.02
C ASP A 8 -26.67 -5.08 -6.21
N MET A 9 -25.52 -5.37 -6.83
CA MET A 9 -25.40 -6.39 -7.88
C MET A 9 -25.74 -7.78 -7.35
N ARG A 10 -25.25 -8.17 -6.16
CA ARG A 10 -25.56 -9.47 -5.55
C ARG A 10 -27.04 -9.61 -5.22
N THR A 11 -27.65 -8.58 -4.63
CA THR A 11 -29.09 -8.60 -4.32
C THR A 11 -29.93 -8.65 -5.59
N ALA A 12 -29.51 -7.96 -6.66
CA ALA A 12 -30.20 -8.02 -7.95
C ALA A 12 -30.12 -9.41 -8.60
N ILE A 13 -28.97 -10.08 -8.53
CA ILE A 13 -28.84 -11.47 -9.02
C ILE A 13 -29.74 -12.40 -8.20
N GLN A 14 -29.73 -12.27 -6.87
CA GLN A 14 -30.55 -13.06 -5.97
C GLN A 14 -32.05 -12.90 -6.28
N ALA A 15 -32.52 -11.68 -6.50
CA ALA A 15 -33.91 -11.40 -6.88
C ALA A 15 -34.30 -12.08 -8.21
N VAL A 16 -33.37 -12.18 -9.17
CA VAL A 16 -33.59 -12.91 -10.43
C VAL A 16 -33.67 -14.42 -10.19
N VAL A 17 -32.82 -14.96 -9.32
CA VAL A 17 -32.88 -16.38 -8.92
C VAL A 17 -34.20 -16.71 -8.21
N GLU A 18 -34.72 -15.78 -7.41
CA GLU A 18 -36.04 -15.88 -6.73
C GLU A 18 -37.23 -15.72 -7.69
N GLY A 19 -36.99 -15.49 -8.99
CA GLY A 19 -38.02 -15.47 -10.03
C GLY A 19 -38.42 -14.07 -10.53
N SER A 20 -37.75 -13.00 -10.08
CA SER A 20 -37.97 -11.67 -10.66
C SER A 20 -37.37 -11.58 -12.06
N SER A 21 -38.03 -10.83 -12.96
CA SER A 21 -37.44 -10.54 -14.27
C SER A 21 -36.19 -9.65 -14.12
N VAL A 22 -35.23 -9.80 -15.04
CA VAL A 22 -33.97 -9.02 -15.05
C VAL A 22 -34.25 -7.51 -15.04
N ASN A 23 -35.27 -7.05 -15.78
CA ASN A 23 -35.65 -5.64 -15.79
C ASN A 23 -36.16 -5.16 -14.43
N LYS A 24 -37.02 -5.96 -13.77
CA LYS A 24 -37.59 -5.61 -12.47
C LYS A 24 -36.51 -5.58 -11.39
N ALA A 25 -35.64 -6.57 -11.36
CA ALA A 25 -34.52 -6.63 -10.42
C ALA A 25 -33.52 -5.48 -10.64
N ALA A 26 -33.18 -5.19 -11.89
CA ALA A 26 -32.29 -4.09 -12.25
C ALA A 26 -32.84 -2.73 -11.76
N ALA A 27 -34.13 -2.46 -12.02
CA ALA A 27 -34.78 -1.23 -11.59
C ALA A 27 -34.88 -1.12 -10.05
N ALA A 28 -35.22 -2.21 -9.35
CA ALA A 28 -35.33 -2.22 -7.89
C ALA A 28 -34.01 -1.92 -7.18
N HIS A 29 -32.88 -2.34 -7.76
CA HIS A 29 -31.56 -2.20 -7.14
C HIS A 29 -30.67 -1.13 -7.80
N GLY A 30 -31.20 -0.33 -8.74
CA GLY A 30 -30.46 0.75 -9.40
C GLY A 30 -29.29 0.26 -10.27
N VAL A 31 -29.32 -0.98 -10.73
CA VAL A 31 -28.29 -1.61 -11.58
C VAL A 31 -28.71 -1.50 -13.05
N THR A 32 -27.75 -1.29 -13.96
CA THR A 32 -28.06 -1.33 -15.39
C THR A 32 -28.41 -2.75 -15.83
N ARG A 33 -29.54 -2.91 -16.54
CA ARG A 33 -30.03 -4.20 -17.05
C ARG A 33 -28.96 -4.99 -17.80
N SER A 34 -28.24 -4.35 -18.73
CA SER A 34 -27.19 -5.03 -19.52
C SER A 34 -26.11 -5.62 -18.62
N THR A 35 -25.63 -4.84 -17.66
CA THR A 35 -24.61 -5.28 -16.70
C THR A 35 -25.09 -6.42 -15.82
N LEU A 36 -26.35 -6.38 -15.34
CA LEU A 36 -26.93 -7.50 -14.59
C LEU A 36 -27.04 -8.76 -15.46
N GLN A 37 -27.45 -8.61 -16.72
CA GLN A 37 -27.56 -9.73 -17.66
C GLN A 37 -26.20 -10.35 -17.99
N ASP A 38 -25.17 -9.54 -18.23
CA ASP A 38 -23.80 -10.01 -18.44
C ASP A 38 -23.28 -10.76 -17.22
N ARG A 39 -23.59 -10.26 -16.02
CA ARG A 39 -23.21 -10.91 -14.76
C ARG A 39 -23.86 -12.27 -14.59
N ILE A 40 -25.15 -12.41 -14.93
CA ILE A 40 -25.88 -13.69 -14.91
C ILE A 40 -25.29 -14.68 -15.92
N LYS A 41 -24.87 -14.20 -17.10
CA LYS A 41 -24.19 -15.02 -18.12
C LYS A 41 -22.79 -15.46 -17.72
N GLY A 42 -22.27 -14.99 -16.58
CA GLY A 42 -20.94 -15.34 -16.10
C GLY A 42 -19.82 -14.44 -16.64
N THR A 43 -20.13 -13.26 -17.19
CA THR A 43 -19.10 -12.32 -17.60
C THR A 43 -18.23 -11.92 -16.40
N THR A 44 -16.92 -12.04 -16.59
CA THR A 44 -15.93 -11.70 -15.57
C THR A 44 -15.93 -10.19 -15.33
N THR A 45 -15.82 -9.79 -14.05
CA THR A 45 -15.62 -8.36 -13.76
C THR A 45 -14.30 -7.87 -14.32
N PRO A 46 -14.15 -6.56 -14.59
CA PRO A 46 -12.84 -5.97 -14.89
C PRO A 46 -11.79 -6.30 -13.82
N ARG A 47 -12.19 -6.44 -12.55
CA ARG A 47 -11.32 -6.85 -11.45
C ARG A 47 -10.80 -8.28 -11.67
N GLN A 48 -11.69 -9.24 -11.87
CA GLN A 48 -11.35 -10.64 -12.12
C GLN A 48 -10.52 -10.80 -13.40
N ALA A 49 -10.92 -10.09 -14.46
CA ALA A 49 -10.18 -10.08 -15.72
C ALA A 49 -8.74 -9.57 -15.53
N ASN A 50 -8.47 -8.68 -14.57
CA ASN A 50 -7.14 -8.12 -14.34
C ASN A 50 -6.36 -8.83 -13.21
N GLU A 51 -6.91 -9.89 -12.59
CA GLU A 51 -6.24 -10.64 -11.53
C GLU A 51 -4.94 -11.29 -12.01
N HIS A 52 -4.92 -11.83 -13.23
CA HIS A 52 -3.73 -12.46 -13.82
C HIS A 52 -2.56 -11.50 -14.05
N ARG A 53 -2.81 -10.18 -14.09
CA ARG A 53 -1.77 -9.15 -14.27
C ARG A 53 -1.17 -8.68 -12.95
N GLN A 54 -1.70 -9.12 -11.81
CA GLN A 54 -1.17 -8.75 -10.50
C GLN A 54 0.15 -9.45 -10.25
N LYS A 55 1.11 -8.71 -9.68
CA LYS A 55 2.42 -9.27 -9.29
C LYS A 55 2.34 -10.23 -8.10
N LEU A 56 1.27 -10.13 -7.30
CA LEU A 56 0.98 -10.99 -6.16
C LEU A 56 -0.25 -11.83 -6.50
N SER A 57 -0.22 -13.11 -6.14
CA SER A 57 -1.40 -13.96 -6.28
C SER A 57 -2.51 -13.54 -5.31
N PRO A 58 -3.78 -13.84 -5.59
CA PRO A 58 -4.89 -13.52 -4.68
C PRO A 58 -4.69 -14.11 -3.28
N ILE A 59 -4.05 -15.29 -3.18
CA ILE A 59 -3.74 -15.95 -1.91
C ILE A 59 -2.66 -15.19 -1.15
N GLN A 60 -1.60 -14.74 -1.83
CA GLN A 60 -0.55 -13.92 -1.22
C GLN A 60 -1.09 -12.57 -0.75
N GLU A 61 -1.91 -11.93 -1.56
CA GLU A 61 -2.56 -10.67 -1.20
C GLU A 61 -3.47 -10.84 0.03
N LYS A 62 -4.23 -11.94 0.08
CA LYS A 62 -5.03 -12.32 1.26
C LYS A 62 -4.16 -12.47 2.51
N ARG A 63 -3.08 -13.24 2.45
CA ARG A 63 -2.17 -13.42 3.59
C ARG A 63 -1.54 -12.10 4.05
N LEU A 64 -1.18 -11.22 3.11
CA LEU A 64 -0.62 -9.91 3.44
C LEU A 64 -1.64 -9.02 4.15
N ARG A 65 -2.90 -9.01 3.70
CA ARG A 65 -4.00 -8.33 4.41
C ARG A 65 -4.19 -8.91 5.80
N ASP A 66 -4.33 -10.23 5.91
CA ASP A 66 -4.61 -10.89 7.19
C ASP A 66 -3.48 -10.60 8.20
N TRP A 67 -2.22 -10.55 7.73
CA TRP A 67 -1.09 -10.08 8.54
C TRP A 67 -1.24 -8.62 9.01
N ILE A 68 -1.69 -7.70 8.15
CA ILE A 68 -1.93 -6.29 8.55
C ILE A 68 -3.02 -6.21 9.62
N LEU A 69 -4.09 -6.98 9.48
CA LEU A 69 -5.18 -7.05 10.47
C LEU A 69 -4.66 -7.54 11.83
N VAL A 70 -3.92 -8.66 11.83
CA VAL A 70 -3.31 -9.19 13.06
C VAL A 70 -2.38 -8.18 13.71
N GLN A 71 -1.58 -7.45 12.93
CA GLN A 71 -0.72 -6.40 13.46
C GLN A 71 -1.51 -5.25 14.08
N ALA A 72 -2.63 -4.85 13.47
CA ALA A 72 -3.53 -3.85 14.04
C ALA A 72 -4.19 -4.32 15.34
N ASP A 73 -4.59 -5.59 15.44
CA ASP A 73 -5.18 -6.19 16.64
C ASP A 73 -4.16 -6.31 17.78
N LEU A 74 -2.90 -6.62 17.45
CA LEU A 74 -1.77 -6.55 18.37
C LEU A 74 -1.41 -5.10 18.75
N GLY A 75 -2.10 -4.12 18.14
CA GLY A 75 -1.90 -2.70 18.32
C GLY A 75 -0.64 -2.16 17.63
N CYS A 76 0.10 -2.96 16.87
CA CYS A 76 1.29 -2.59 16.08
C CYS A 76 0.87 -2.17 14.67
N PRO A 77 0.42 -0.93 14.42
CA PRO A 77 0.03 -0.52 13.08
C PRO A 77 1.21 -0.61 12.12
N VAL A 78 1.02 -1.30 11.01
CA VAL A 78 2.02 -1.43 9.96
C VAL A 78 2.02 -0.16 9.10
N SER A 79 3.20 0.42 8.89
CA SER A 79 3.36 1.57 7.99
C SER A 79 3.17 1.16 6.53
N HIS A 80 2.64 2.08 5.72
CA HIS A 80 2.56 1.95 4.26
C HIS A 80 3.90 1.55 3.62
N GLN A 81 5.02 2.06 4.13
CA GLN A 81 6.34 1.70 3.64
C GLN A 81 6.69 0.24 3.92
N GLN A 82 6.32 -0.28 5.10
CA GLN A 82 6.54 -1.67 5.47
C GLN A 82 5.68 -2.60 4.60
N VAL A 83 4.39 -2.27 4.42
CA VAL A 83 3.50 -3.04 3.54
C VAL A 83 4.08 -3.10 2.12
N ARG A 84 4.53 -1.96 1.57
CA ARG A 84 5.15 -1.92 0.25
C ARG A 84 6.44 -2.74 0.19
N HIS A 85 7.26 -2.69 1.23
CA HIS A 85 8.48 -3.48 1.31
C HIS A 85 8.18 -4.98 1.27
N PHE A 86 7.27 -5.48 2.11
CA PHE A 86 6.87 -6.88 2.13
C PHE A 86 6.26 -7.32 0.79
N ALA A 87 5.39 -6.49 0.21
CA ALA A 87 4.81 -6.77 -1.10
C ALA A 87 5.86 -6.84 -2.20
N SER A 88 6.87 -5.95 -2.20
CA SER A 88 8.00 -6.02 -3.12
C SER A 88 8.80 -7.31 -2.96
N GLN A 89 9.06 -7.75 -1.72
CA GLN A 89 9.77 -9.02 -1.48
C GLN A 89 9.01 -10.23 -2.03
N ILE A 90 7.68 -10.25 -1.87
CA ILE A 90 6.83 -11.30 -2.44
C ILE A 90 6.88 -11.23 -3.98
N ALA A 91 6.77 -10.05 -4.57
CA ALA A 91 6.83 -9.87 -6.02
C ALA A 91 8.18 -10.32 -6.61
N ILE A 92 9.29 -10.00 -5.95
CA ILE A 92 10.63 -10.44 -6.36
C ILE A 92 10.72 -11.97 -6.34
N ARG A 93 10.20 -12.62 -5.30
CA ARG A 93 10.14 -14.10 -5.22
C ARG A 93 9.24 -14.73 -6.30
N ASN A 94 8.23 -14.01 -6.77
CA ASN A 94 7.38 -14.43 -7.87
C ASN A 94 8.01 -14.22 -9.27
N GLY A 95 9.24 -13.71 -9.34
CA GLY A 95 9.94 -13.46 -10.61
C GLY A 95 9.84 -12.03 -11.15
N PHE A 96 9.35 -11.07 -10.35
CA PHE A 96 9.30 -9.65 -10.72
C PHE A 96 10.43 -8.87 -10.03
N PRO A 97 11.60 -8.69 -10.66
CA PRO A 97 12.78 -8.09 -10.02
C PRO A 97 12.56 -6.64 -9.56
N ASP A 98 11.68 -5.90 -10.24
CA ASP A 98 11.36 -4.50 -9.90
C ASP A 98 10.47 -4.36 -8.65
N GLY A 99 10.00 -5.46 -8.07
CA GLY A 99 9.07 -5.44 -6.94
C GLY A 99 7.72 -4.81 -7.30
N VAL A 100 7.05 -4.15 -6.33
CA VAL A 100 5.74 -3.52 -6.55
C VAL A 100 5.85 -2.06 -7.01
N GLY A 101 4.96 -1.68 -7.95
CA GLY A 101 4.91 -0.33 -8.52
C GLY A 101 4.49 0.77 -7.53
N LYS A 102 4.62 2.03 -7.94
CA LYS A 102 4.30 3.22 -7.11
C LYS A 102 2.86 3.22 -6.58
N HIS A 103 1.90 2.93 -7.45
CA HIS A 103 0.46 2.95 -7.16
C HIS A 103 -0.08 1.62 -6.63
N TRP A 104 0.78 0.61 -6.46
CA TRP A 104 0.34 -0.72 -6.05
C TRP A 104 -0.34 -0.69 -4.68
N LEU A 105 0.17 0.10 -3.74
CA LEU A 105 -0.38 0.19 -2.39
C LEU A 105 -1.77 0.85 -2.38
N GLU A 106 -1.96 1.93 -3.15
CA GLU A 106 -3.26 2.59 -3.33
C GLU A 106 -4.28 1.58 -3.87
N SER A 107 -3.92 0.87 -4.94
CA SER A 107 -4.77 -0.17 -5.51
C SER A 107 -5.02 -1.33 -4.54
N PHE A 108 -4.04 -1.72 -3.72
CA PHE A 108 -4.20 -2.75 -2.70
C PHE A 108 -5.20 -2.33 -1.62
N MET A 109 -5.13 -1.08 -1.15
CA MET A 109 -6.09 -0.54 -0.19
C MET A 109 -7.49 -0.40 -0.79
N ASP A 110 -7.60 -0.02 -2.06
CA ASP A 110 -8.90 0.04 -2.76
C ASP A 110 -9.54 -1.34 -2.91
N ARG A 111 -8.71 -2.38 -3.08
CA ARG A 111 -9.16 -3.78 -3.12
C ARG A 111 -9.55 -4.34 -1.75
N ASN A 112 -8.96 -3.82 -0.67
CA ASN A 112 -9.10 -4.28 0.72
C ASN A 112 -9.55 -3.10 1.61
N GLN A 113 -10.80 -2.69 1.46
CA GLN A 113 -11.38 -1.54 2.17
C GLN A 113 -11.48 -1.76 3.69
N ASP A 114 -11.49 -3.00 4.14
CA ASP A 114 -11.47 -3.41 5.54
C ASP A 114 -10.20 -2.96 6.29
N ILE A 115 -9.08 -2.78 5.58
CA ILE A 115 -7.84 -2.25 6.15
C ILE A 115 -7.96 -0.74 6.43
N LYS A 116 -8.81 -0.01 5.69
CA LYS A 116 -8.92 1.46 5.80
C LYS A 116 -9.51 1.92 7.13
N THR A 117 -10.24 1.07 7.83
CA THR A 117 -10.99 1.43 9.05
C THR A 117 -10.26 1.11 10.36
N LEU A 118 -9.01 0.64 10.32
CA LEU A 118 -8.30 0.23 11.53
C LEU A 118 -7.76 1.44 12.33
N PRO A 119 -8.21 1.66 13.58
CA PRO A 119 -7.73 2.77 14.40
C PRO A 119 -6.31 2.49 14.93
N VAL A 120 -5.39 3.40 14.59
CA VAL A 120 -3.93 3.33 14.78
C VAL A 120 -3.47 3.48 16.25
N GLN A 121 -4.36 3.36 17.24
CA GLN A 121 -4.14 4.00 18.56
C GLN A 121 -3.84 3.07 19.75
N LEU A 122 -4.00 1.74 19.62
CA LEU A 122 -3.95 0.85 20.79
C LEU A 122 -2.55 0.73 21.46
N ILE A 123 -1.46 0.68 20.71
CA ILE A 123 -0.12 0.59 21.31
C ILE A 123 0.36 1.86 21.98
N LYS A 124 0.04 3.05 21.44
CA LYS A 124 0.48 4.29 22.08
C LYS A 124 -0.08 4.40 23.49
N ALA A 125 -1.36 4.10 23.67
CA ALA A 125 -2.02 4.10 24.97
C ALA A 125 -1.47 2.98 25.88
N PHE A 126 -1.33 1.76 25.37
CA PHE A 126 -0.85 0.61 26.15
C PHE A 126 0.59 0.77 26.65
N PHE A 127 1.53 1.22 25.81
CA PHE A 127 2.91 1.47 26.21
C PHE A 127 3.07 2.73 27.08
N MET A 128 2.20 3.74 26.92
CA MET A 128 2.16 4.90 27.83
C MET A 128 1.65 4.51 29.22
N LEU A 129 0.66 3.61 29.32
CA LEU A 129 0.12 3.14 30.61
C LEU A 129 1.14 2.33 31.42
N LEU A 130 1.97 1.53 30.75
CA LEU A 130 2.92 0.64 31.42
C LEU A 130 4.27 1.30 31.75
N THR A 131 4.51 2.55 31.36
CA THR A 131 5.80 3.27 31.56
C THR A 131 7.04 2.44 31.18
N MET A 132 6.92 1.55 30.19
CA MET A 132 7.99 0.62 29.82
C MET A 132 9.15 1.37 29.13
N PRO A 133 10.39 1.39 29.71
CA PRO A 133 11.49 2.22 29.23
C PRO A 133 12.11 1.75 27.90
N ALA A 134 11.67 0.62 27.34
CA ALA A 134 12.21 0.05 26.10
C ALA A 134 12.07 0.97 24.88
N VAL A 135 11.05 1.85 24.85
CA VAL A 135 10.88 2.86 23.79
C VAL A 135 12.01 3.89 23.78
N GLN A 136 12.63 4.17 24.93
CA GLN A 136 13.77 5.08 25.02
C GLN A 136 15.06 4.45 24.50
N LEU A 137 15.27 3.15 24.73
CA LEU A 137 16.44 2.40 24.26
C LEU A 137 16.51 2.29 22.73
N VAL A 138 15.37 2.04 22.06
CA VAL A 138 15.32 2.00 20.58
C VAL A 138 15.60 3.38 19.99
N LYS A 139 15.07 4.46 20.60
CA LYS A 139 15.35 5.83 20.16
C LYS A 139 16.84 6.19 20.30
N GLN A 140 17.49 5.84 21.41
CA GLN A 140 18.91 6.12 21.61
C GLN A 140 19.82 5.41 20.58
N VAL A 141 19.54 4.15 20.25
CA VAL A 141 20.27 3.43 19.20
C VAL A 141 20.09 4.11 17.84
N THR A 142 18.86 4.54 17.50
CA THR A 142 18.61 5.23 16.22
C THR A 142 19.24 6.63 16.14
N SER A 143 19.34 7.37 17.26
CA SER A 143 20.01 8.67 17.32
C SER A 143 21.52 8.52 17.11
N ARG A 144 22.14 7.53 17.77
CA ARG A 144 23.57 7.19 17.59
C ARG A 144 23.90 6.79 16.15
N TRP A 145 23.01 6.06 15.48
CA TRP A 145 23.13 5.73 14.06
C TRP A 145 22.95 6.95 13.13
N ARG A 146 22.09 7.90 13.51
CA ARG A 146 21.85 9.13 12.75
C ARG A 146 23.05 10.09 12.85
N GLU A 147 23.61 10.23 14.05
CA GLU A 147 24.84 10.99 14.32
C GLU A 147 26.05 10.39 13.64
N TRP A 148 26.21 9.06 13.67
CA TRP A 148 27.27 8.37 12.93
C TRP A 148 27.14 8.58 11.41
N ARG A 149 25.92 8.48 10.87
CA ARG A 149 25.63 8.73 9.44
C ARG A 149 25.87 10.20 9.04
N GLU A 150 25.56 11.15 9.91
CA GLU A 150 25.88 12.57 9.70
C GLU A 150 27.38 12.87 9.84
N SER A 151 28.08 12.22 10.78
CA SER A 151 29.52 12.32 10.96
C SER A 151 30.27 11.80 9.72
N CYS A 152 29.86 10.66 9.18
CA CYS A 152 30.38 10.16 7.90
C CYS A 152 30.08 11.11 6.73
N ARG A 153 28.92 11.78 6.72
CA ARG A 153 28.55 12.79 5.71
C ARG A 153 29.36 14.08 5.83
N ARG A 154 29.76 14.49 7.05
CA ARG A 154 30.66 15.62 7.29
C ARG A 154 32.11 15.29 6.91
N ARG A 155 32.55 14.05 7.15
CA ARG A 155 33.90 13.54 6.82
C ARG A 155 34.19 13.50 5.30
N TRP A 156 33.16 13.38 4.45
CA TRP A 156 33.31 13.27 2.99
C TRP A 156 32.79 14.49 2.19
N ARG A 157 32.74 15.69 2.77
CA ARG A 157 32.70 16.93 1.96
C ARG A 157 34.11 17.20 1.42
N ARG A 158 34.34 16.88 0.14
CA ARG A 158 35.51 17.36 -0.61
C ARG A 158 35.58 18.91 -0.51
N PRO A 159 36.74 19.52 -0.22
CA PRO A 159 36.89 20.96 -0.41
C PRO A 159 36.71 21.27 -1.90
N LYS A 160 35.91 22.29 -2.23
CA LYS A 160 35.96 22.91 -3.55
C LYS A 160 37.35 23.52 -3.71
N ILE A 161 38.17 22.93 -4.58
CA ILE A 161 39.38 23.58 -5.08
C ILE A 161 38.91 24.70 -6.01
N SER A 162 39.02 25.93 -5.54
CA SER A 162 38.86 27.12 -6.38
C SER A 162 40.18 27.33 -7.12
N ILE A 163 40.19 27.08 -8.42
CA ILE A 163 41.32 27.40 -9.29
C ILE A 163 41.27 28.93 -9.50
N ILE A 164 42.21 29.65 -8.90
CA ILE A 164 42.49 31.06 -9.24
C ILE A 164 43.40 31.01 -10.47
N VAL A 165 42.88 31.45 -11.62
CA VAL A 165 43.68 31.68 -12.83
C VAL A 165 44.28 33.08 -12.70
N ASN A 166 45.59 33.19 -12.49
CA ASN A 166 46.29 34.48 -12.58
C ASN A 166 46.77 34.68 -14.02
N SER A 167 46.22 35.72 -14.65
CA SER A 167 46.65 36.27 -15.93
C SER A 167 47.84 37.21 -15.71
N SER A 168 48.89 36.97 -16.49
CA SER A 168 49.75 37.98 -17.13
C SER A 168 50.78 38.79 -16.31
N ASP A 169 52.00 38.75 -16.84
CA ASP A 169 52.98 39.83 -17.00
C ASP A 169 53.92 40.23 -15.83
N GLY A 170 55.21 39.90 -16.03
CA GLY A 170 56.21 40.94 -16.26
C GLY A 170 57.17 41.39 -15.15
N VAL A 171 58.45 41.07 -15.36
CA VAL A 171 59.64 41.97 -15.28
C VAL A 171 60.36 42.24 -13.93
N ARG A 172 61.70 42.02 -14.00
CA ARG A 172 62.88 42.49 -13.22
C ARG A 172 63.01 41.99 -11.78
N ILE A 173 64.15 41.41 -11.40
CA ILE A 173 65.53 41.94 -11.53
C ILE A 173 66.48 40.92 -12.16
#